data_AF-A0A7W4HEY8-F1
#
_entry.id   AF-A0A7W4HEY8-F1
#
_cell.length_a   1.000
_cell.length_b   1.000
_cell.length_c   1.000
_cell.angle_alpha   90.00
_cell.angle_beta   90.00
_cell.angle_gamma   90.00
#
_symmetry.space_group_name_H-M   'P 1'
#
loop_
_entity.id
_entity.type
_entity.pdbx_description
1 polymer ?
#
loop_
_entity_poly.entity_id
_entity_poly.type
_entity_poly.pdbx_seq_one_letter_code
_entity_poly.pdbx_strand_id
1 'polypeptide(L)'
;MNRKLIPFLLLAGALLSSCGSSRDEDITASTTQPSTPATPTTPSKPSDEQIGRRTYAQEWKAGVDYLSAIDIADLYNNSANVSAALKNSVTFATLTTDQKYYTLKDEDLSYLTIEDITYDEQYISFYTKYKDIKSSTKSTLKFDAVDFYDKQFTTDNSYVSSKYMRGLYEALPIGMGSFFNYDNQRYQIDFVPNSKDKSDNNNSLSLSIEITDKKILDYSKNTFVIHKNVESFKTLKKLADDLTLVHNFNFRDKVKTVIKNHPSKTDLTQNLRGFFDNNWYNLVSIFLISDSSHELSIDGQSPLYRTISGQSVGHLDIYLAQPRFILTSAVIDGTDLVAKVKFQDANDVPIDKEYTIIVPNVK
;
A
#
# COMPACT_ATOMS: atom_id res chain seq x y z
N MET A 1 -19.24 -2.57 15.61
CA MET A 1 -20.07 -1.47 15.05
C MET A 1 -20.18 -0.37 16.10
N ASN A 2 -19.57 0.79 15.87
CA ASN A 2 -19.92 2.09 16.46
C ASN A 2 -19.03 3.16 15.82
N ARG A 3 -19.53 3.78 14.74
CA ARG A 3 -18.92 4.95 14.07
C ARG A 3 -19.54 6.21 14.68
N LYS A 4 -18.71 7.08 15.24
CA LYS A 4 -19.10 8.45 15.59
C LYS A 4 -18.79 9.37 14.39
N LEU A 5 -19.84 9.95 13.83
CA LEU A 5 -19.81 11.02 12.83
C LEU A 5 -19.67 12.37 13.55
N ILE A 6 -18.76 13.22 13.08
CA ILE A 6 -18.59 14.61 13.49
C ILE A 6 -19.23 15.49 12.40
N PRO A 7 -20.20 16.38 12.70
CA PRO A 7 -20.76 17.26 11.70
C PRO A 7 -19.96 18.57 11.59
N PHE A 8 -19.75 18.97 10.33
CA PHE A 8 -19.24 20.26 9.87
C PHE A 8 -20.19 21.41 10.27
N LEU A 9 -19.64 22.51 10.77
CA LEU A 9 -20.35 23.76 11.04
C LEU A 9 -20.18 24.73 9.86
N LEU A 10 -21.28 25.05 9.17
CA LEU A 10 -21.39 26.14 8.20
C LEU A 10 -22.10 27.31 8.89
N LEU A 11 -21.41 28.46 9.06
CA LEU A 11 -22.06 29.70 9.50
C LEU A 11 -22.63 30.45 8.28
N ALA A 12 -23.96 30.53 8.22
CA ALA A 12 -24.69 31.45 7.36
C ALA A 12 -24.93 32.78 8.10
N GLY A 13 -24.59 33.89 7.46
CA GLY A 13 -24.80 35.24 7.98
C GLY A 13 -26.27 35.67 7.91
N ALA A 14 -26.80 36.20 9.02
CA ALA A 14 -28.12 36.79 9.10
C ALA A 14 -28.05 38.31 8.90
N LEU A 15 -28.80 38.80 7.92
CA LEU A 15 -29.17 40.20 7.71
C LEU A 15 -30.15 40.63 8.80
N LEU A 16 -29.92 41.78 9.44
CA LEU A 16 -30.93 42.49 10.23
C LEU A 16 -31.22 43.84 9.59
N SER A 17 -32.42 43.92 9.02
CA SER A 17 -33.14 45.14 8.69
C SER A 17 -33.91 45.62 9.93
N SER A 18 -33.84 46.92 10.22
CA SER A 18 -34.76 47.59 11.14
C SER A 18 -35.22 48.90 10.49
N CYS A 19 -36.54 49.09 10.46
CA CYS A 19 -37.25 50.25 9.97
C CYS A 19 -37.85 51.03 11.14
N GLY A 20 -37.97 52.36 10.95
CA GLY A 20 -38.78 53.29 11.73
C GLY A 20 -37.94 54.42 12.33
N SER A 21 -38.30 55.71 12.29
CA SER A 21 -39.41 56.43 11.65
C SER A 21 -39.02 57.93 11.61
N SER A 22 -39.75 58.70 10.81
CA SER A 22 -39.62 60.13 10.46
C SER A 22 -39.44 61.15 11.60
N ARG A 23 -38.65 62.22 11.39
CA ARG A 23 -39.15 63.58 11.05
C ARG A 23 -38.04 64.65 10.96
N ASP A 24 -38.28 65.52 9.99
CA ASP A 24 -37.94 66.95 9.83
C ASP A 24 -36.50 67.40 9.54
N GLU A 25 -36.47 68.30 8.55
CA GLU A 25 -35.35 68.89 7.85
C GLU A 25 -34.47 69.76 8.74
N ASP A 26 -33.15 69.70 8.51
CA ASP A 26 -32.38 70.92 8.32
C ASP A 26 -31.26 70.67 7.30
N ILE A 27 -31.30 71.45 6.22
CA ILE A 27 -30.35 71.39 5.11
C ILE A 27 -29.27 72.44 5.40
N THR A 28 -28.08 72.00 5.78
CA THR A 28 -26.86 72.79 5.57
C THR A 28 -25.75 71.95 4.98
N ALA A 29 -25.29 72.39 3.82
CA ALA A 29 -24.35 71.73 2.94
C ALA A 29 -22.99 71.47 3.60
N SER A 30 -22.40 70.31 3.29
CA SER A 30 -20.95 70.13 3.26
C SER A 30 -20.58 69.10 2.18
N THR A 31 -19.68 69.53 1.31
CA THR A 31 -19.25 68.91 0.05
C THR A 31 -18.63 67.53 0.24
N THR A 32 -19.26 66.50 -0.31
CA THR A 32 -18.64 65.16 -0.44
C THR A 32 -17.80 65.11 -1.71
N GLN A 33 -16.49 65.19 -1.55
CA GLN A 33 -15.52 64.83 -2.59
C GLN A 33 -15.61 63.31 -2.85
N PRO A 34 -15.61 62.82 -4.10
CA PRO A 34 -15.60 61.38 -4.36
C PRO A 34 -14.24 60.80 -3.97
N SER A 35 -14.20 59.95 -2.95
CA SER A 35 -13.01 59.16 -2.61
C SER A 35 -12.82 58.07 -3.67
N THR A 36 -11.75 58.20 -4.44
CA THR A 36 -11.23 57.24 -5.40
C THR A 36 -11.05 55.86 -4.75
N PRO A 37 -11.36 54.74 -5.43
CA PRO A 37 -11.07 53.40 -4.91
C PRO A 37 -9.57 53.25 -4.66
N ALA A 38 -9.18 52.95 -3.42
CA ALA A 38 -7.79 52.69 -3.07
C ALA A 38 -7.29 51.47 -3.86
N THR A 39 -6.30 51.69 -4.72
CA THR A 39 -5.53 50.64 -5.37
C THR A 39 -4.96 49.70 -4.29
N PRO A 40 -5.00 48.37 -4.46
CA PRO A 40 -4.36 47.45 -3.51
C PRO A 40 -2.88 47.79 -3.46
N THR A 41 -2.43 48.40 -2.38
CA THR A 41 -1.03 48.75 -2.20
C THR A 41 -0.30 47.49 -1.80
N THR A 42 0.58 47.00 -2.68
CA THR A 42 1.59 46.01 -2.32
C THR A 42 2.29 46.50 -1.05
N PRO A 43 2.39 45.67 0.02
CA PRO A 43 3.00 46.12 1.26
C PRO A 43 4.42 46.64 0.99
N SER A 44 4.73 47.83 1.51
CA SER A 44 6.08 48.40 1.46
C SER A 44 7.07 47.43 2.12
N LYS A 45 8.29 47.33 1.58
CA LYS A 45 9.33 46.47 2.15
C LYS A 45 9.53 46.79 3.65
N PRO A 46 9.44 45.79 4.55
CA PRO A 46 9.62 46.01 5.98
C PRO A 46 11.08 46.36 6.32
N SER A 47 11.33 46.88 7.52
CA SER A 47 12.71 47.15 7.95
C SER A 47 13.53 45.87 8.11
N ASP A 48 14.85 45.96 8.00
CA ASP A 48 15.75 44.82 8.22
C ASP A 48 15.52 44.17 9.60
N GLU A 49 15.22 44.97 10.62
CA GLU A 49 14.85 44.48 11.95
C GLU A 49 13.56 43.67 11.95
N GLN A 50 12.52 44.14 11.25
CA GLN A 50 11.25 43.42 11.12
C GLN A 50 11.43 42.12 10.35
N ILE A 51 12.18 42.15 9.24
CA ILE A 51 12.51 40.94 8.47
C ILE A 51 13.28 39.98 9.37
N GLY A 52 14.38 40.40 9.98
CA GLY A 52 15.22 39.51 10.80
C GLY A 52 14.52 38.94 12.02
N ARG A 53 13.74 39.72 12.76
CA ARG A 53 13.05 39.22 13.97
C ARG A 53 11.84 38.35 13.67
N ARG A 54 11.11 38.63 12.58
CA ARG A 54 9.77 38.06 12.36
C ARG A 54 9.63 37.19 11.11
N THR A 55 10.71 36.99 10.35
CA THR A 55 10.69 36.03 9.24
C THR A 55 10.44 34.62 9.75
N TYR A 56 9.62 33.88 9.03
CA TYR A 56 9.36 32.46 9.25
C TYR A 56 9.11 31.75 7.91
N ALA A 57 9.22 30.43 7.91
CA ALA A 57 8.80 29.59 6.81
C ALA A 57 7.27 29.52 6.77
N GLN A 58 6.68 30.00 5.68
CA GLN A 58 5.22 30.01 5.51
C GLN A 58 4.71 28.65 5.06
N GLU A 59 5.27 28.13 3.97
CA GLU A 59 4.85 26.87 3.34
C GLU A 59 5.91 26.39 2.34
N TRP A 60 5.81 25.13 1.91
CA TRP A 60 6.50 24.65 0.73
C TRP A 60 5.99 25.40 -0.50
N LYS A 61 6.89 25.80 -1.41
CA LYS A 61 6.51 26.45 -2.67
C LYS A 61 5.61 25.52 -3.49
N ALA A 62 4.60 26.09 -4.13
CA ALA A 62 3.71 25.34 -5.01
C ALA A 62 4.49 24.66 -6.14
N GLY A 63 4.19 23.38 -6.38
CA GLY A 63 4.86 22.57 -7.42
C GLY A 63 6.25 22.04 -7.04
N VAL A 64 6.77 22.36 -5.85
CA VAL A 64 8.02 21.77 -5.36
C VAL A 64 7.76 20.43 -4.69
N ASP A 65 8.44 19.42 -5.19
CA ASP A 65 8.49 18.08 -4.59
C ASP A 65 9.55 18.05 -3.48
N TYR A 66 9.18 18.58 -2.32
CA TYR A 66 10.10 18.78 -1.20
C TYR A 66 10.70 17.46 -0.68
N LEU A 67 9.99 16.34 -0.79
CA LEU A 67 10.48 15.00 -0.42
C LEU A 67 11.62 14.52 -1.34
N SER A 68 11.72 15.03 -2.56
CA SER A 68 12.87 14.78 -3.45
C SER A 68 13.95 15.86 -3.32
N ALA A 69 13.59 17.06 -2.89
CA ALA A 69 14.51 18.19 -2.80
C ALA A 69 15.46 18.10 -1.59
N ILE A 70 15.06 17.40 -0.53
CA ILE A 70 15.84 17.20 0.69
C ILE A 70 16.07 15.70 0.86
N ASP A 71 17.33 15.26 0.87
CA ASP A 71 17.68 13.91 1.29
C ASP A 71 17.52 13.82 2.82
N ILE A 72 16.68 12.90 3.31
CA ILE A 72 16.45 12.73 4.75
C ILE A 72 17.75 12.48 5.53
N ALA A 73 18.77 11.88 4.90
CA ALA A 73 20.07 11.66 5.54
C ALA A 73 20.80 12.97 5.86
N ASP A 74 20.60 14.02 5.06
CA ASP A 74 21.20 15.34 5.30
C ASP A 74 20.60 16.03 6.54
N LEU A 75 19.36 15.70 6.93
CA LEU A 75 18.75 16.19 8.18
C LEU A 75 19.49 15.71 9.43
N TYR A 76 20.20 14.58 9.34
CA TYR A 76 21.01 14.04 10.43
C TYR A 76 22.50 14.38 10.31
N ASN A 77 23.01 14.46 9.08
CA ASN A 77 24.44 14.53 8.82
C ASN A 77 24.94 15.91 8.36
N ASN A 78 24.11 16.70 7.66
CA ASN A 78 24.57 17.88 6.92
C ASN A 78 23.52 18.99 6.82
N SER A 79 23.47 19.84 7.86
CA SER A 79 22.56 20.98 7.93
C SER A 79 22.78 22.04 6.83
N ALA A 80 23.96 22.10 6.22
CA ALA A 80 24.25 23.06 5.15
C ALA A 80 23.50 22.72 3.85
N ASN A 81 23.47 21.44 3.47
CA ASN A 81 22.67 20.95 2.33
C ASN A 81 21.18 21.23 2.55
N VAL A 82 20.67 20.93 3.74
CA VAL A 82 19.27 21.18 4.11
C VAL A 82 18.94 22.68 4.03
N SER A 83 19.80 23.54 4.56
CA SER A 83 19.65 24.99 4.51
C SER A 83 19.51 25.51 3.06
N ALA A 84 20.38 25.04 2.16
CA ALA A 84 20.32 25.39 0.74
C ALA A 84 19.01 24.90 0.08
N ALA A 85 18.61 23.66 0.36
CA ALA A 85 17.38 23.08 -0.18
C ALA A 85 16.12 23.80 0.34
N LEU A 86 16.08 24.18 1.62
CA LEU A 86 14.98 24.93 2.22
C LEU A 86 14.83 26.30 1.56
N LYS A 87 15.91 27.05 1.36
CA LYS A 87 15.87 28.34 0.64
C LYS A 87 15.23 28.24 -0.75
N ASN A 88 15.52 27.16 -1.46
CA ASN A 88 15.00 26.93 -2.81
C ASN A 88 13.55 26.45 -2.80
N SER A 89 13.16 25.68 -1.78
CA SER A 89 11.87 24.96 -1.74
C SER A 89 10.78 25.63 -0.91
N VAL A 90 11.10 26.64 -0.11
CA VAL A 90 10.18 27.23 0.88
C VAL A 90 9.87 28.69 0.57
N THR A 91 8.61 29.06 0.78
CA THR A 91 8.17 30.46 0.80
C THR A 91 8.43 31.03 2.19
N PHE A 92 9.27 32.06 2.27
CA PHE A 92 9.53 32.79 3.52
C PHE A 92 8.71 34.07 3.56
N ALA A 93 8.12 34.36 4.72
CA ALA A 93 7.35 35.58 4.92
C ALA A 93 7.69 36.21 6.27
N THR A 94 7.49 37.52 6.36
CA THR A 94 7.53 38.26 7.62
C THR A 94 6.20 38.96 7.86
N LEU A 95 5.78 39.02 9.12
CA LEU A 95 4.59 39.75 9.54
C LEU A 95 4.97 41.17 9.95
N THR A 96 4.52 42.15 9.18
CA THR A 96 4.77 43.57 9.42
C THR A 96 4.06 44.10 10.67
N THR A 97 4.41 45.30 11.13
CA THR A 97 3.73 45.96 12.25
C THR A 97 2.26 46.28 11.97
N ASP A 98 1.88 46.46 10.70
CA ASP A 98 0.49 46.62 10.27
C ASP A 98 -0.23 45.27 10.00
N GLN A 99 0.33 44.16 10.50
CA GLN A 99 -0.22 42.79 10.39
C GLN A 99 -0.42 42.32 8.94
N LYS A 100 0.38 42.82 8.00
CA LYS A 100 0.42 42.34 6.63
C LYS A 100 1.56 41.35 6.44
N TYR A 101 1.35 40.38 5.56
CA TYR A 101 2.40 39.45 5.16
C TYR A 101 3.24 40.07 4.06
N TYR A 102 4.55 40.08 4.25
CA TYR A 102 5.53 40.37 3.22
C TYR A 102 6.30 39.08 2.89
N THR A 103 6.06 38.53 1.70
CA THR A 103 6.85 37.41 1.16
C THR A 103 8.22 37.93 0.75
N LEU A 104 9.28 37.28 1.26
CA LEU A 104 10.66 37.63 0.94
C LEU A 104 10.93 37.39 -0.55
N LYS A 105 11.63 38.33 -1.18
CA LYS A 105 12.04 38.25 -2.59
C LYS A 105 13.46 37.70 -2.70
N ASP A 106 13.94 37.39 -3.91
CA ASP A 106 15.28 36.85 -4.15
C ASP A 106 16.40 37.69 -3.52
N GLU A 107 16.28 39.01 -3.59
CA GLU A 107 17.22 39.93 -2.93
C GLU A 107 17.25 39.72 -1.41
N ASP A 108 16.10 39.49 -0.77
CA ASP A 108 16.03 39.24 0.67
C ASP A 108 16.57 37.85 1.03
N LEU A 109 16.25 36.84 0.22
CA LEU A 109 16.73 35.46 0.40
C LEU A 109 18.27 35.36 0.31
N SER A 110 18.91 36.29 -0.41
CA SER A 110 20.38 36.39 -0.48
C SER A 110 21.04 36.71 0.87
N TYR A 111 20.34 37.45 1.74
CA TYR A 111 20.81 37.81 3.09
C TYR A 111 20.28 36.89 4.20
N LEU A 112 19.31 36.03 3.87
CA LEU A 112 18.73 35.08 4.81
C LEU A 112 19.73 33.95 5.05
N THR A 113 19.87 33.47 6.28
CA THR A 113 20.51 32.20 6.61
C THR A 113 19.56 31.38 7.49
N ILE A 114 19.73 30.07 7.47
CA ILE A 114 18.94 29.13 8.27
C ILE A 114 19.86 28.53 9.32
N GLU A 115 19.43 28.56 10.57
CA GLU A 115 20.18 28.14 11.76
C GLU A 115 19.35 27.18 12.62
N ASP A 116 20.03 26.42 13.47
CA ASP A 116 19.42 25.49 14.45
C ASP A 116 18.38 24.54 13.85
N ILE A 117 18.74 23.93 12.71
CA ILE A 117 17.89 22.92 12.06
C ILE A 117 17.77 21.70 12.98
N THR A 118 16.53 21.28 13.21
CA THR A 118 16.14 20.10 13.98
C THR A 118 15.09 19.32 13.20
N TYR A 119 15.05 18.02 13.42
CA TYR A 119 14.13 17.10 12.76
C TYR A 119 13.61 16.07 13.77
N ASP A 120 12.31 15.81 13.74
CA ASP A 120 11.60 14.89 14.65
C ASP A 120 10.85 13.79 13.91
N GLU A 121 11.27 13.47 12.68
CA GLU A 121 10.65 12.47 11.78
C GLU A 121 9.34 12.93 11.12
N GLN A 122 8.74 14.03 11.57
CA GLN A 122 7.52 14.59 10.97
C GLN A 122 7.67 16.05 10.53
N TYR A 123 8.57 16.79 11.17
CA TYR A 123 8.74 18.20 10.97
C TYR A 123 10.21 18.61 10.98
N ILE A 124 10.58 19.42 10.00
CA ILE A 124 11.83 20.18 10.03
C ILE A 124 11.54 21.49 10.75
N SER A 125 12.32 21.80 11.78
CA SER A 125 12.21 23.08 12.48
C SER A 125 13.53 23.81 12.57
N PHE A 126 13.49 25.14 12.48
CA PHE A 126 14.69 25.97 12.42
C PHE A 126 14.40 27.44 12.73
N TYR A 127 15.45 28.24 12.90
CA TYR A 127 15.37 29.69 12.95
C TYR A 127 15.98 30.30 11.69
N THR A 128 15.50 31.46 11.28
CA THR A 128 16.16 32.27 10.24
C THR A 128 17.01 33.37 10.87
N LYS A 129 18.05 33.80 10.17
CA LYS A 129 18.83 34.99 10.50
C LYS A 129 18.97 35.84 9.25
N TYR A 130 18.67 37.13 9.34
CA TYR A 130 18.72 38.07 8.22
C TYR A 130 19.60 39.25 8.61
N LYS A 131 20.67 39.51 7.85
CA LYS A 131 21.65 40.59 8.13
C LYS A 131 22.05 40.65 9.62
N ASP A 132 22.49 39.51 10.13
CA ASP A 132 22.88 39.30 11.53
C ASP A 132 21.79 39.34 12.61
N ILE A 133 20.53 39.51 12.23
CA ILE A 133 19.39 39.52 13.14
C ILE A 133 18.71 38.16 13.13
N LYS A 134 18.82 37.42 14.23
CA LYS A 134 18.14 36.12 14.43
C LYS A 134 16.66 36.32 14.75
N SER A 135 15.83 35.52 14.10
CA SER A 135 14.38 35.45 14.32
C SER A 135 14.05 35.03 15.75
N SER A 136 12.96 35.60 16.27
CA SER A 136 12.34 35.13 17.52
C SER A 136 11.32 34.01 17.28
N THR A 137 10.92 33.82 16.02
CA THR A 137 9.91 32.83 15.62
C THR A 137 10.59 31.57 15.11
N LYS A 138 10.30 30.43 15.74
CA LYS A 138 10.71 29.12 15.24
C LYS A 138 9.83 28.77 14.02
N SER A 139 10.48 28.45 12.91
CA SER A 139 9.83 27.92 11.72
C SER A 139 9.66 26.41 11.85
N THR A 140 8.54 25.88 11.38
CA THR A 140 8.25 24.43 11.38
C THR A 140 7.56 24.09 10.07
N LEU A 141 8.08 23.08 9.35
CA LEU A 141 7.55 22.59 8.08
C LEU A 141 7.33 21.09 8.14
N LYS A 142 6.19 20.60 7.63
CA LYS A 142 5.92 19.17 7.55
C LYS A 142 6.92 18.51 6.59
N PHE A 143 7.60 17.46 7.05
CA PHE A 143 8.47 16.57 6.29
C PHE A 143 8.38 15.19 6.94
N ASP A 144 7.47 14.36 6.44
CA ASP A 144 7.16 13.08 7.07
C ASP A 144 8.11 12.00 6.56
N ALA A 145 8.81 11.32 7.48
CA ALA A 145 9.71 10.22 7.15
C ALA A 145 8.96 9.08 6.44
N VAL A 146 7.73 8.80 6.85
CA VAL A 146 6.89 7.75 6.22
C VAL A 146 6.60 8.13 4.78
N ASP A 147 6.19 9.38 4.52
CA ASP A 147 5.94 9.86 3.15
C ASP A 147 7.23 9.83 2.31
N PHE A 148 8.37 10.22 2.89
CA PHE A 148 9.67 10.16 2.22
C PHE A 148 10.02 8.73 1.81
N TYR A 149 9.99 7.78 2.76
CA TYR A 149 10.38 6.40 2.51
C TYR A 149 9.36 5.65 1.66
N ASP A 150 8.06 5.89 1.82
CA ASP A 150 7.04 5.25 0.96
C ASP A 150 7.31 5.52 -0.53
N LYS A 151 7.77 6.73 -0.85
CA LYS A 151 8.17 7.13 -2.20
C LYS A 151 9.42 6.43 -2.73
N GLN A 152 10.34 6.02 -1.85
CA GLN A 152 11.55 5.30 -2.24
C GLN A 152 11.29 3.83 -2.58
N PHE A 153 10.15 3.29 -2.14
CA PHE A 153 9.78 1.89 -2.32
C PHE A 153 8.53 1.80 -3.21
N THR A 154 8.73 1.52 -4.49
CA THR A 154 7.63 1.30 -5.44
C THR A 154 7.42 -0.19 -5.68
N THR A 155 6.22 -0.64 -6.00
CA THR A 155 5.96 -2.05 -6.29
C THR A 155 6.68 -2.50 -7.57
N ASP A 156 7.35 -3.65 -7.54
CA ASP A 156 7.81 -4.33 -8.75
C ASP A 156 6.62 -5.06 -9.40
N ASN A 157 5.91 -4.33 -10.25
CA ASN A 157 4.73 -4.86 -10.95
C ASN A 157 5.07 -6.03 -11.89
N SER A 158 6.30 -6.10 -12.42
CA SER A 158 6.72 -7.20 -13.28
C SER A 158 6.83 -8.50 -12.48
N TYR A 159 7.50 -8.42 -11.33
CA TYR A 159 7.58 -9.56 -10.41
C TYR A 159 6.20 -9.93 -9.87
N VAL A 160 5.48 -8.98 -9.26
CA VAL A 160 4.23 -9.23 -8.54
C VAL A 160 3.15 -9.82 -9.45
N SER A 161 2.96 -9.27 -10.65
CA SER A 161 1.95 -9.78 -11.60
C SER A 161 2.27 -11.17 -12.17
N SER A 162 3.50 -11.65 -11.99
CA SER A 162 3.89 -13.00 -12.38
C SER A 162 3.57 -14.08 -11.33
N LYS A 163 3.22 -13.67 -10.10
CA LYS A 163 3.13 -14.54 -8.92
C LYS A 163 1.72 -14.70 -8.38
N TYR A 164 1.53 -15.75 -7.60
CA TYR A 164 0.31 -15.98 -6.81
C TYR A 164 0.47 -15.47 -5.38
N MET A 165 -0.48 -14.65 -4.91
CA MET A 165 -0.36 -13.91 -3.64
C MET A 165 -0.22 -14.84 -2.43
N ARG A 166 -1.05 -15.89 -2.33
CA ARG A 166 -1.20 -16.63 -1.08
C ARG A 166 0.06 -17.37 -0.65
N GLY A 167 0.80 -17.98 -1.57
CA GLY A 167 2.03 -18.67 -1.21
C GLY A 167 3.12 -17.71 -0.75
N LEU A 168 3.24 -16.55 -1.39
CA LEU A 168 4.16 -15.50 -0.95
C LEU A 168 3.78 -14.96 0.43
N TYR A 169 2.49 -14.77 0.70
CA TYR A 169 2.01 -14.38 2.03
C TYR A 169 2.42 -15.39 3.11
N GLU A 170 2.27 -16.70 2.85
CA GLU A 170 2.67 -17.73 3.82
C GLU A 170 4.20 -17.88 3.94
N ALA A 171 4.94 -17.59 2.88
CA ALA A 171 6.41 -17.66 2.84
C ALA A 171 7.11 -16.43 3.46
N LEU A 172 6.40 -15.33 3.71
CA LEU A 172 6.99 -14.13 4.34
C LEU A 172 7.74 -14.49 5.63
N PRO A 173 8.98 -13.96 5.83
CA PRO A 173 9.59 -12.84 5.08
C PRO A 173 10.37 -13.22 3.81
N ILE A 174 10.41 -14.49 3.43
CA ILE A 174 11.23 -14.97 2.30
C ILE A 174 10.79 -14.29 1.00
N GLY A 175 11.75 -13.69 0.29
CA GLY A 175 11.51 -13.06 -1.01
C GLY A 175 10.77 -11.72 -0.97
N MET A 176 10.48 -11.17 0.23
CA MET A 176 9.77 -9.89 0.39
C MET A 176 10.42 -8.73 -0.37
N GLY A 177 11.76 -8.69 -0.43
CA GLY A 177 12.47 -7.64 -1.15
C GLY A 177 12.21 -7.63 -2.65
N SER A 178 11.76 -8.73 -3.25
CA SER A 178 11.37 -8.78 -4.66
C SER A 178 10.01 -8.12 -4.94
N PHE A 179 9.26 -7.73 -3.91
CA PHE A 179 7.99 -7.01 -4.11
C PHE A 179 8.21 -5.55 -4.50
N PHE A 180 9.41 -5.01 -4.28
CA PHE A 180 9.68 -3.58 -4.36
C PHE A 180 10.89 -3.26 -5.24
N ASN A 181 10.78 -2.19 -6.01
CA ASN A 181 11.91 -1.47 -6.59
C ASN A 181 12.39 -0.42 -5.58
N TYR A 182 13.65 -0.53 -5.17
CA TYR A 182 14.31 0.40 -4.26
C TYR A 182 15.84 0.33 -4.43
N ASP A 183 16.56 1.31 -3.89
CA ASP A 183 18.02 1.29 -3.84
C ASP A 183 18.50 0.33 -2.73
N ASN A 184 18.80 -0.91 -3.09
CA ASN A 184 19.30 -1.93 -2.15
C ASN A 184 20.74 -1.71 -1.67
N GLN A 185 21.49 -0.80 -2.31
CA GLN A 185 22.80 -0.40 -1.81
C GLN A 185 22.62 0.52 -0.61
N ARG A 186 21.69 1.47 -0.71
CA ARG A 186 21.36 2.41 0.36
C ARG A 186 20.51 1.81 1.47
N TYR A 187 19.42 1.14 1.11
CA TYR A 187 18.44 0.67 2.08
C TYR A 187 18.61 -0.83 2.33
N GLN A 188 18.64 -1.21 3.61
CA GLN A 188 18.34 -2.58 4.04
C GLN A 188 16.90 -2.61 4.52
N ILE A 189 16.19 -3.72 4.25
CA ILE A 189 14.82 -3.89 4.71
C ILE A 189 14.66 -5.17 5.51
N ASP A 190 13.83 -5.07 6.53
CA ASP A 190 13.46 -6.15 7.42
C ASP A 190 11.93 -6.22 7.56
N PHE A 191 11.40 -7.44 7.75
CA PHE A 191 9.97 -7.65 7.89
C PHE A 191 9.53 -7.33 9.31
N VAL A 192 8.49 -6.51 9.46
CA VAL A 192 7.90 -6.25 10.78
C VAL A 192 6.97 -7.41 11.16
N PRO A 193 7.25 -8.17 12.24
CA PRO A 193 6.41 -9.29 12.64
C PRO A 193 4.96 -8.88 12.92
N ASN A 194 4.01 -9.77 12.62
CA ASN A 194 2.57 -9.55 12.84
C ASN A 194 1.97 -8.34 12.10
N SER A 195 2.67 -7.79 11.09
CA SER A 195 2.20 -6.65 10.30
C SER A 195 1.50 -7.04 8.99
N LYS A 196 1.47 -8.35 8.67
CA LYS A 196 0.95 -8.83 7.38
C LYS A 196 -0.55 -9.09 7.42
N ASP A 197 -1.25 -8.62 6.40
CA ASP A 197 -2.65 -8.96 6.12
C ASP A 197 -2.82 -9.35 4.64
N LYS A 198 -3.97 -9.92 4.29
CA LYS A 198 -4.27 -10.38 2.93
C LYS A 198 -5.75 -10.23 2.59
N SER A 199 -6.01 -10.12 1.30
CA SER A 199 -7.34 -10.28 0.72
C SER A 199 -7.26 -11.32 -0.40
N ASP A 200 -7.70 -12.54 -0.12
CA ASP A 200 -7.72 -13.61 -1.12
C ASP A 200 -8.64 -13.25 -2.31
N ASN A 201 -9.75 -12.54 -2.07
CA ASN A 201 -10.66 -12.07 -3.12
C ASN A 201 -10.05 -11.01 -4.02
N ASN A 202 -9.27 -10.08 -3.45
CA ASN A 202 -8.63 -9.01 -4.22
C ASN A 202 -7.25 -9.42 -4.76
N ASN A 203 -6.74 -10.59 -4.37
CA ASN A 203 -5.39 -11.06 -4.66
C ASN A 203 -4.35 -10.00 -4.27
N SER A 204 -4.47 -9.48 -3.05
CA SER A 204 -3.56 -8.49 -2.50
C SER A 204 -3.09 -8.89 -1.10
N LEU A 205 -1.93 -8.37 -0.72
CA LEU A 205 -1.40 -8.48 0.64
C LEU A 205 -0.89 -7.12 1.10
N SER A 206 -0.93 -6.89 2.40
CA SER A 206 -0.28 -5.75 3.02
C SER A 206 0.72 -6.22 4.06
N LEU A 207 1.73 -5.38 4.31
CA LEU A 207 2.77 -5.64 5.28
C LEU A 207 3.43 -4.33 5.70
N SER A 208 4.09 -4.34 6.85
CA SER A 208 5.03 -3.28 7.20
C SER A 208 6.47 -3.76 7.00
N ILE A 209 7.30 -2.86 6.49
CA ILE A 209 8.74 -3.05 6.34
C ILE A 209 9.47 -2.04 7.22
N GLU A 210 10.47 -2.52 7.95
CA GLU A 210 11.46 -1.69 8.61
C GLU A 210 12.60 -1.43 7.62
N ILE A 211 13.02 -0.18 7.52
CA ILE A 211 14.01 0.30 6.58
C ILE A 211 15.18 0.85 7.39
N THR A 212 16.35 0.27 7.20
CA THR A 212 17.62 0.82 7.68
C THR A 212 18.26 1.63 6.55
N ASP A 213 18.36 2.94 6.71
CA ASP A 213 19.03 3.84 5.76
C ASP A 213 20.52 3.97 6.09
N LYS A 214 21.36 3.31 5.30
CA LYS A 214 22.81 3.26 5.55
C LYS A 214 23.52 4.60 5.35
N LYS A 215 22.84 5.62 4.80
CA LYS A 215 23.41 6.97 4.71
C LYS A 215 23.33 7.75 6.03
N ILE A 216 22.42 7.40 6.94
CA ILE A 216 22.35 8.06 8.25
C ILE A 216 23.43 7.47 9.15
N LEU A 217 24.38 8.31 9.59
CA LEU A 217 25.56 7.87 10.34
C LEU A 217 25.24 7.56 11.80
N ASP A 218 24.20 8.19 12.34
CA ASP A 218 23.67 7.88 13.67
C ASP A 218 22.79 6.63 13.62
N TYR A 219 23.40 5.47 13.89
CA TYR A 219 22.71 4.17 13.92
C TYR A 219 21.53 4.09 14.90
N SER A 220 21.39 5.02 15.83
CA SER A 220 20.23 5.05 16.74
C SER A 220 18.98 5.68 16.11
N LYS A 221 19.11 6.29 14.92
CA LYS A 221 18.05 7.05 14.24
C LYS A 221 17.92 6.72 12.75
N ASN A 222 18.52 5.63 12.29
CA ASN A 222 18.56 5.29 10.87
C ASN A 222 17.48 4.27 10.44
N THR A 223 16.58 3.91 11.35
CA THR A 223 15.52 2.92 11.13
C THR A 223 14.16 3.57 11.05
N PHE A 224 13.37 3.23 10.03
CA PHE A 224 12.03 3.77 9.81
C PHE A 224 11.07 2.66 9.39
N VAL A 225 9.78 2.81 9.70
CA VAL A 225 8.76 1.81 9.34
C VAL A 225 7.75 2.41 8.39
N ILE A 226 7.51 1.73 7.27
CA ILE A 226 6.42 2.06 6.35
C ILE A 226 5.47 0.88 6.16
N HIS A 227 4.23 1.16 5.80
CA HIS A 227 3.23 0.15 5.49
C HIS A 227 2.97 0.13 3.98
N LYS A 228 3.06 -1.05 3.36
CA LYS A 228 2.86 -1.25 1.93
C LYS A 228 1.67 -2.16 1.68
N ASN A 229 0.88 -1.81 0.68
CA ASN A 229 -0.09 -2.69 0.06
C ASN A 229 0.46 -3.13 -1.30
N VAL A 230 0.48 -4.44 -1.54
CA VAL A 230 0.95 -5.08 -2.76
C VAL A 230 -0.24 -5.75 -3.43
N GLU A 231 -0.52 -5.32 -4.65
CA GLU A 231 -1.72 -5.71 -5.41
C GLU A 231 -1.33 -6.26 -6.79
N SER A 232 -2.31 -6.65 -7.59
CA SER A 232 -2.11 -7.11 -8.98
C SER A 232 -1.42 -8.47 -9.14
N PHE A 233 -1.45 -9.32 -8.11
CA PHE A 233 -1.03 -10.72 -8.24
C PHE A 233 -1.98 -11.50 -9.18
N LYS A 234 -1.52 -12.65 -9.67
CA LYS A 234 -2.38 -13.58 -10.41
C LYS A 234 -3.53 -14.08 -9.54
N THR A 235 -4.67 -14.29 -10.18
CA THR A 235 -5.89 -14.75 -9.50
C THR A 235 -5.84 -16.23 -9.17
N LEU A 236 -6.59 -16.64 -8.14
CA LEU A 236 -6.75 -18.06 -7.81
C LEU A 236 -7.38 -18.89 -8.95
N LYS A 237 -8.26 -18.28 -9.75
CA LYS A 237 -8.82 -18.92 -10.95
C LYS A 237 -7.73 -19.23 -11.97
N LYS A 238 -6.78 -18.29 -12.15
CA LYS A 238 -5.63 -18.52 -13.03
C LYS A 238 -4.72 -19.63 -12.48
N LEU A 239 -4.55 -19.72 -11.16
CA LEU A 239 -3.84 -20.85 -10.55
C LEU A 239 -4.54 -22.18 -10.87
N ALA A 240 -5.85 -22.25 -10.74
CA ALA A 240 -6.60 -23.46 -11.09
C ALA A 240 -6.39 -23.88 -12.56
N ASP A 241 -6.30 -22.93 -13.49
CA ASP A 241 -5.98 -23.22 -14.89
C ASP A 241 -4.53 -23.70 -15.11
N ASP A 242 -3.61 -23.32 -14.22
CA ASP A 242 -2.20 -23.72 -14.27
C ASP A 242 -1.93 -25.06 -13.54
N LEU A 243 -2.95 -25.67 -12.94
CA LEU A 243 -2.86 -26.98 -12.29
C LEU A 243 -3.28 -28.12 -13.21
N THR A 244 -2.71 -29.29 -12.98
CA THR A 244 -3.18 -30.56 -13.54
C THR A 244 -3.37 -31.59 -12.44
N LEU A 245 -4.39 -32.44 -12.61
CA LEU A 245 -4.74 -33.52 -11.70
C LEU A 245 -4.59 -34.84 -12.46
N VAL A 246 -3.83 -35.77 -11.89
CA VAL A 246 -3.69 -37.12 -12.42
C VAL A 246 -4.10 -38.15 -11.37
N HIS A 247 -4.54 -39.33 -11.81
CA HIS A 247 -4.84 -40.42 -10.89
C HIS A 247 -3.54 -40.99 -10.32
N ASN A 248 -3.61 -41.51 -9.10
CA ASN A 248 -2.56 -42.35 -8.54
C ASN A 248 -3.03 -43.81 -8.40
N PHE A 249 -2.15 -44.68 -7.88
CA PHE A 249 -2.45 -46.10 -7.70
C PHE A 249 -3.64 -46.37 -6.79
N ASN A 250 -3.79 -45.61 -5.70
CA ASN A 250 -4.92 -45.77 -4.77
C ASN A 250 -6.26 -45.52 -5.47
N PHE A 251 -6.33 -44.51 -6.35
CA PHE A 251 -7.56 -44.26 -7.09
C PHE A 251 -7.85 -45.38 -8.07
N ARG A 252 -6.84 -45.86 -8.80
CA ARG A 252 -7.00 -46.99 -9.73
C ARG A 252 -7.49 -48.24 -9.01
N ASP A 253 -6.93 -48.58 -7.85
CA ASP A 253 -7.32 -49.74 -7.06
C ASP A 253 -8.75 -49.60 -6.53
N LYS A 254 -9.13 -48.40 -6.09
CA LYS A 254 -10.50 -48.11 -5.68
C LYS A 254 -11.48 -48.29 -6.84
N VAL A 255 -11.16 -47.77 -8.02
CA VAL A 255 -12.00 -47.90 -9.22
C VAL A 255 -12.20 -49.37 -9.58
N LYS A 256 -11.12 -50.17 -9.65
CA LYS A 256 -11.20 -51.61 -9.94
C LYS A 256 -12.05 -52.36 -8.92
N THR A 257 -11.92 -52.02 -7.64
CA THR A 257 -12.74 -52.60 -6.56
C THR A 257 -14.22 -52.29 -6.76
N VAL A 258 -14.55 -51.05 -7.12
CA VAL A 258 -15.94 -50.64 -7.39
C VAL A 258 -16.50 -51.33 -8.62
N ILE A 259 -15.73 -51.46 -9.71
CA ILE A 259 -16.13 -52.21 -10.92
C ILE A 259 -16.42 -53.68 -10.58
N LYS A 260 -15.55 -54.34 -9.82
CA LYS A 260 -15.74 -55.72 -9.39
C LYS A 260 -17.04 -55.91 -8.60
N ASN A 261 -17.39 -54.95 -7.74
CA ASN A 261 -18.62 -54.99 -6.95
C ASN A 261 -19.87 -54.59 -7.75
N HIS A 262 -19.70 -53.94 -8.90
CA HIS A 262 -20.79 -53.45 -9.75
C HIS A 262 -20.53 -53.73 -11.24
N PRO A 263 -20.37 -55.00 -11.66
CA PRO A 263 -19.86 -55.36 -12.98
C PRO A 263 -20.74 -54.95 -14.16
N SER A 264 -22.04 -54.72 -13.93
CA SER A 264 -23.00 -54.29 -14.96
C SER A 264 -23.12 -52.76 -15.11
N LYS A 265 -22.48 -51.98 -14.23
CA LYS A 265 -22.59 -50.51 -14.26
C LYS A 265 -21.50 -49.88 -15.13
N THR A 266 -21.90 -48.92 -15.95
CA THR A 266 -20.99 -48.05 -16.72
C THR A 266 -20.80 -46.69 -16.04
N ASP A 267 -21.83 -46.14 -15.41
CA ASP A 267 -21.73 -44.96 -14.55
C ASP A 267 -21.50 -45.38 -13.09
N LEU A 268 -20.34 -45.00 -12.56
CA LEU A 268 -19.89 -45.29 -11.19
C LEU A 268 -19.88 -44.05 -10.31
N THR A 269 -20.42 -42.92 -10.77
CA THR A 269 -20.37 -41.62 -10.07
C THR A 269 -20.86 -41.75 -8.63
N GLN A 270 -22.07 -42.28 -8.43
CA GLN A 270 -22.65 -42.44 -7.08
C GLN A 270 -21.90 -43.46 -6.22
N ASN A 271 -21.23 -44.43 -6.84
CA ASN A 271 -20.46 -45.44 -6.15
C ASN A 271 -19.08 -44.92 -5.68
N LEU A 272 -18.55 -43.88 -6.32
CA LEU A 272 -17.24 -43.31 -6.02
C LEU A 272 -17.31 -41.99 -5.24
N ARG A 273 -18.35 -41.17 -5.45
CA ARG A 273 -18.42 -39.78 -4.98
C ARG A 273 -18.12 -39.61 -3.49
N GLY A 274 -18.87 -40.29 -2.61
CA GLY A 274 -18.68 -40.14 -1.17
C GLY A 274 -17.28 -40.56 -0.68
N PHE A 275 -16.64 -41.52 -1.36
CA PHE A 275 -15.27 -41.91 -1.03
C PHE A 275 -14.26 -40.90 -1.59
N PHE A 276 -14.43 -40.49 -2.85
CA PHE A 276 -13.55 -39.52 -3.51
C PHE A 276 -13.54 -38.18 -2.77
N ASP A 277 -14.72 -37.60 -2.51
CA ASP A 277 -14.85 -36.27 -1.88
C ASP A 277 -14.15 -36.22 -0.51
N ASN A 278 -14.12 -37.35 0.21
CA ASN A 278 -13.46 -37.48 1.51
C ASN A 278 -11.99 -37.93 1.44
N ASN A 279 -11.48 -38.34 0.27
CA ASN A 279 -10.14 -38.93 0.17
C ASN A 279 -9.34 -38.44 -1.04
N TRP A 280 -9.80 -37.39 -1.74
CA TRP A 280 -9.19 -36.91 -3.00
C TRP A 280 -7.66 -36.76 -2.89
N TYR A 281 -7.16 -36.25 -1.76
CA TYR A 281 -5.75 -36.03 -1.49
C TYR A 281 -4.88 -37.29 -1.53
N ASN A 282 -5.49 -38.47 -1.35
CA ASN A 282 -4.82 -39.76 -1.46
C ASN A 282 -5.09 -40.46 -2.79
N LEU A 283 -5.92 -39.88 -3.66
CA LEU A 283 -6.41 -40.48 -4.91
C LEU A 283 -5.90 -39.74 -6.15
N VAL A 284 -5.58 -38.46 -6.01
CA VAL A 284 -5.04 -37.66 -7.10
C VAL A 284 -3.67 -37.11 -6.72
N SER A 285 -2.81 -37.01 -7.72
CA SER A 285 -1.56 -36.27 -7.64
C SER A 285 -1.75 -34.96 -8.40
N ILE A 286 -1.23 -33.87 -7.84
CA ILE A 286 -1.48 -32.50 -8.31
C ILE A 286 -0.15 -31.84 -8.67
N PHE A 287 -0.08 -31.28 -9.87
CA PHE A 287 1.13 -30.67 -10.41
C PHE A 287 0.81 -29.29 -11.00
N LEU A 288 1.85 -28.48 -11.18
CA LEU A 288 1.78 -27.35 -12.09
C LEU A 288 1.96 -27.88 -13.52
N ILE A 289 1.22 -27.32 -14.47
CA ILE A 289 1.40 -27.65 -15.90
C ILE A 289 2.82 -27.29 -16.36
N SER A 290 3.39 -26.19 -15.84
CA SER A 290 4.75 -25.76 -16.16
C SER A 290 5.84 -26.63 -15.52
N ASP A 291 5.50 -27.45 -14.52
CA ASP A 291 6.42 -28.33 -13.81
C ASP A 291 5.71 -29.63 -13.41
N SER A 292 5.53 -30.50 -14.40
CA SER A 292 4.88 -31.80 -14.23
C SER A 292 5.78 -32.86 -13.59
N SER A 293 7.05 -32.54 -13.33
CA SER A 293 8.01 -33.45 -12.67
C SER A 293 7.93 -33.43 -11.15
N HIS A 294 7.39 -32.36 -10.56
CA HIS A 294 7.35 -32.18 -9.11
C HIS A 294 5.91 -32.09 -8.61
N GLU A 295 5.49 -33.11 -7.88
CA GLU A 295 4.17 -33.13 -7.24
C GLU A 295 4.11 -32.07 -6.13
N LEU A 296 3.00 -31.32 -6.09
CA LEU A 296 2.75 -30.37 -5.02
C LEU A 296 2.50 -31.13 -3.71
N SER A 297 3.02 -30.62 -2.60
CA SER A 297 2.83 -31.24 -1.30
C SER A 297 1.42 -31.04 -0.80
N ILE A 298 0.82 -32.11 -0.28
CA ILE A 298 -0.52 -32.10 0.30
C ILE A 298 -0.43 -32.47 1.78
N ASP A 299 -0.57 -31.47 2.64
CA ASP A 299 -0.41 -31.62 4.09
C ASP A 299 -1.74 -31.39 4.82
N GLY A 300 -1.88 -31.97 6.00
CA GLY A 300 -3.05 -31.75 6.87
C GLY A 300 -3.64 -33.04 7.45
N GLN A 301 -4.51 -32.86 8.45
CA GLN A 301 -5.03 -33.95 9.27
C GLN A 301 -6.39 -34.48 8.77
N SER A 302 -7.12 -33.70 7.96
CA SER A 302 -8.45 -34.10 7.45
C SER A 302 -8.74 -33.48 6.09
N PRO A 303 -9.70 -34.01 5.32
CA PRO A 303 -10.07 -33.46 4.01
C PRO A 303 -10.53 -32.00 4.07
N LEU A 304 -11.05 -31.56 5.23
CA LEU A 304 -11.52 -30.19 5.43
C LEU A 304 -10.40 -29.20 5.79
N TYR A 305 -9.28 -29.71 6.30
CA TYR A 305 -8.18 -28.91 6.85
C TYR A 305 -6.85 -29.37 6.23
N ARG A 306 -6.81 -29.37 4.90
CA ARG A 306 -5.62 -29.65 4.10
C ARG A 306 -5.08 -28.40 3.44
N THR A 307 -3.81 -28.46 3.07
CA THR A 307 -3.13 -27.43 2.29
C THR A 307 -2.46 -28.09 1.09
N ILE A 308 -2.47 -27.42 -0.06
CA ILE A 308 -1.60 -27.76 -1.19
C ILE A 308 -0.52 -26.68 -1.27
N SER A 309 0.75 -27.08 -1.32
CA SER A 309 1.89 -26.16 -1.31
C SER A 309 2.93 -26.57 -2.34
N GLY A 310 3.50 -25.57 -3.04
CA GLY A 310 4.66 -25.75 -3.90
C GLY A 310 5.99 -25.43 -3.23
N GLN A 311 6.00 -25.03 -1.96
CA GLN A 311 7.22 -24.53 -1.30
C GLN A 311 8.34 -25.58 -1.19
N SER A 312 7.99 -26.84 -0.96
CA SER A 312 8.94 -27.96 -0.85
C SER A 312 9.66 -28.27 -2.18
N VAL A 313 9.10 -27.81 -3.29
CA VAL A 313 9.61 -28.03 -4.65
C VAL A 313 10.02 -26.71 -5.32
N GLY A 314 10.25 -25.66 -4.53
CA GLY A 314 10.78 -24.37 -4.98
C GLY A 314 9.75 -23.36 -5.52
N HIS A 315 8.47 -23.72 -5.58
CA HIS A 315 7.39 -22.84 -6.01
C HIS A 315 6.78 -22.10 -4.82
N LEU A 316 7.50 -21.09 -4.31
CA LEU A 316 7.15 -20.35 -3.08
C LEU A 316 5.77 -19.67 -3.13
N ASP A 317 5.32 -19.27 -4.32
CA ASP A 317 4.06 -18.54 -4.51
C ASP A 317 2.83 -19.45 -4.58
N ILE A 318 3.00 -20.77 -4.63
CA ILE A 318 1.90 -21.73 -4.76
C ILE A 318 1.42 -22.19 -3.38
N TYR A 319 0.21 -21.79 -3.02
CA TYR A 319 -0.46 -22.22 -1.81
C TYR A 319 -1.98 -22.18 -1.91
N LEU A 320 -2.62 -23.28 -1.52
CA LEU A 320 -4.07 -23.43 -1.41
C LEU A 320 -4.42 -23.90 0.00
N ALA A 321 -5.12 -23.09 0.77
CA ALA A 321 -5.73 -23.43 2.04
C ALA A 321 -7.10 -24.07 1.81
N GLN A 322 -7.35 -25.18 2.52
CA GLN A 322 -8.62 -25.89 2.56
C GLN A 322 -9.26 -26.15 1.19
N PRO A 323 -8.50 -26.67 0.20
CA PRO A 323 -9.03 -26.86 -1.14
C PRO A 323 -10.14 -27.93 -1.18
N ARG A 324 -11.14 -27.69 -2.02
CA ARG A 324 -12.34 -28.54 -2.16
C ARG A 324 -12.42 -29.17 -3.53
N PHE A 325 -12.12 -30.46 -3.59
CA PHE A 325 -12.30 -31.27 -4.80
C PHE A 325 -13.46 -32.25 -4.59
N ILE A 326 -14.41 -32.25 -5.53
CA ILE A 326 -15.54 -33.17 -5.53
C ILE A 326 -15.66 -33.91 -6.85
N LEU A 327 -16.10 -35.16 -6.80
CA LEU A 327 -16.38 -35.94 -8.00
C LEU A 327 -17.75 -35.54 -8.56
N THR A 328 -17.77 -35.13 -9.83
CA THR A 328 -19.00 -34.78 -10.56
C THR A 328 -19.45 -35.87 -11.52
N SER A 329 -18.51 -36.66 -12.04
CA SER A 329 -18.79 -37.78 -12.94
C SER A 329 -17.70 -38.84 -12.83
N ALA A 330 -18.05 -40.11 -13.02
CA ALA A 330 -17.13 -41.21 -13.20
C ALA A 330 -17.77 -42.28 -14.09
N VAL A 331 -17.45 -42.25 -15.38
CA VAL A 331 -18.07 -43.10 -16.40
C VAL A 331 -17.02 -43.97 -17.07
N ILE A 332 -17.32 -45.25 -17.24
CA ILE A 332 -16.48 -46.17 -17.99
C ILE A 332 -16.62 -45.87 -19.48
N ASP A 333 -15.49 -45.60 -20.13
CA ASP A 333 -15.37 -45.42 -21.57
C ASP A 333 -14.35 -46.42 -22.12
N GLY A 334 -14.81 -47.39 -22.91
CA GLY A 334 -14.00 -48.53 -23.32
C GLY A 334 -13.45 -49.33 -22.13
N THR A 335 -12.12 -49.36 -22.01
CA THR A 335 -11.37 -50.02 -20.92
C THR A 335 -11.05 -49.10 -19.75
N ASP A 336 -11.34 -47.81 -19.88
CA ASP A 336 -10.86 -46.76 -18.99
C ASP A 336 -12.03 -46.16 -18.19
N LEU A 337 -11.72 -45.52 -17.06
CA LEU A 337 -12.67 -44.66 -16.36
C LEU A 337 -12.33 -43.20 -16.65
N VAL A 338 -13.30 -42.45 -17.15
CA VAL A 338 -13.23 -40.99 -17.28
C VAL A 338 -13.93 -40.37 -16.07
N ALA A 339 -13.14 -39.81 -15.17
CA ALA A 339 -13.61 -39.08 -14.00
C ALA A 339 -13.57 -37.58 -14.24
N LYS A 340 -14.61 -36.88 -13.80
CA LYS A 340 -14.66 -35.41 -13.75
C LYS A 340 -14.64 -34.96 -12.30
N VAL A 341 -13.72 -34.07 -11.98
CA VAL A 341 -13.47 -33.58 -10.63
C VAL A 341 -13.58 -32.07 -10.64
N LYS A 342 -14.50 -31.53 -9.84
CA LYS A 342 -14.69 -30.09 -9.69
C LYS A 342 -13.88 -29.58 -8.51
N PHE A 343 -13.01 -28.61 -8.76
CA PHE A 343 -12.37 -27.78 -7.77
C PHE A 343 -13.29 -26.61 -7.44
N GLN A 344 -14.00 -26.73 -6.32
CA GLN A 344 -15.06 -25.81 -5.93
C GLN A 344 -14.49 -24.48 -5.44
N ASP A 345 -13.57 -24.56 -4.48
CA ASP A 345 -13.01 -23.42 -3.77
C ASP A 345 -11.70 -23.78 -3.07
N ALA A 346 -10.90 -22.75 -2.80
CA ALA A 346 -9.76 -22.75 -1.90
C ALA A 346 -9.53 -21.32 -1.41
N ASN A 347 -8.80 -21.14 -0.30
CA ASN A 347 -8.54 -19.81 0.28
C ASN A 347 -9.82 -18.99 0.50
N ASP A 348 -10.93 -19.64 0.84
CA ASP A 348 -12.27 -19.03 0.95
C ASP A 348 -12.78 -18.32 -0.33
N VAL A 349 -12.21 -18.67 -1.49
CA VAL A 349 -12.55 -18.11 -2.80
C VAL A 349 -13.14 -19.19 -3.71
N PRO A 350 -14.35 -18.97 -4.27
CA PRO A 350 -14.93 -19.86 -5.28
C PRO A 350 -14.11 -19.86 -6.59
N ILE A 351 -13.83 -21.06 -7.10
CA ILE A 351 -13.03 -21.28 -8.31
C ILE A 351 -13.90 -21.82 -9.44
N ASP A 352 -14.66 -22.88 -9.17
CA ASP A 352 -15.56 -23.56 -10.12
C ASP A 352 -14.85 -24.06 -11.41
N LYS A 353 -13.75 -24.80 -11.23
CA LYS A 353 -13.00 -25.44 -12.34
C LYS A 353 -13.28 -26.94 -12.36
N GLU A 354 -13.52 -27.52 -13.54
CA GLU A 354 -13.64 -28.98 -13.71
C GLU A 354 -12.39 -29.54 -14.41
N TYR A 355 -11.82 -30.61 -13.83
CA TYR A 355 -10.72 -31.39 -14.36
C TYR A 355 -11.22 -32.74 -14.85
N THR A 356 -10.61 -33.25 -15.92
CA THR A 356 -10.83 -34.61 -16.41
C THR A 356 -9.64 -35.48 -16.03
N ILE A 357 -9.90 -36.58 -15.35
CA ILE A 357 -8.90 -37.57 -14.95
C ILE A 357 -9.23 -38.89 -15.64
N ILE A 358 -8.29 -39.41 -16.42
CA ILE A 358 -8.43 -40.71 -17.07
C ILE A 358 -7.71 -41.76 -16.22
N VAL A 359 -8.42 -42.81 -15.82
CA VAL A 359 -7.86 -43.98 -15.13
C VAL A 359 -7.85 -45.15 -16.11
N PRO A 360 -6.70 -45.51 -16.69
CA PRO A 360 -6.65 -46.46 -17.77
C PRO A 360 -6.71 -47.92 -17.29
N ASN A 361 -7.22 -48.79 -18.15
CA ASN A 361 -7.20 -50.24 -17.98
C ASN A 361 -7.77 -50.70 -16.64
N VAL A 362 -9.04 -50.36 -16.40
CA VAL A 362 -9.79 -50.67 -15.18
C VAL A 362 -10.82 -51.78 -15.36
N LYS A 363 -11.16 -52.13 -16.60
CA LYS A 363 -11.98 -53.29 -16.96
C LYS A 363 -11.15 -54.54 -17.23
#